data_AF-A0A5C5VHG2-F1
#
_entry.id   AF-A0A5C5VHG2-F1
#
_cell.length_a   1.000
_cell.length_b   1.000
_cell.length_c   1.000
_cell.angle_alpha   90.00
_cell.angle_beta   90.00
_cell.angle_gamma   90.00
#
_symmetry.space_group_name_H-M   'P 1'
#
loop_
_entity.id
_entity.type
_entity.pdbx_description
1 polymer ?
#
loop_
_entity_poly.entity_id
_entity_poly.type
_entity_poly.pdbx_seq_one_letter_code
_entity_poly.pdbx_strand_id
1 'polypeptide(L)'
;MISSLRWSIALALTAVVLAPTARGEDDGWVDIVEEPKQQNDWIVQPEQFDNWVFQTAQSVEGQRDVFGNKLDLALEQLGQSCTLTEAQELKLRLAGQMEIERYFQRYNQVKDHYIKTKPGQDEFNEVWQMIQPLQQAAQAGLFGADSLVSRVARGTLDPEQLAAHRRLQNQRRAYRYRALIQAYVMMLEEHLPLTTRQREGLIGLIEGSTLPPNRFGETDQYYIMHQASTVRRHEIVELLEGPVGEGVANALQTGRGYESHLESQGVRPYREDDE
;
A
#
# COMPACT_ATOMS: atom_id res chain seq x y z
N MET A 1 -29.79 -16.40 8.08
CA MET A 1 -30.03 -15.74 6.78
C MET A 1 -28.80 -14.88 6.48
N ILE A 2 -27.82 -15.44 5.77
CA ILE A 2 -26.57 -14.76 5.41
C ILE A 2 -26.45 -14.94 3.89
N SER A 3 -26.62 -13.86 3.14
CA SER A 3 -26.54 -13.85 1.68
C SER A 3 -25.07 -13.92 1.25
N SER A 4 -24.73 -15.00 0.55
CA SER A 4 -23.44 -15.22 -0.09
C SER A 4 -23.32 -14.34 -1.34
N LEU A 5 -22.45 -13.33 -1.27
CA LEU A 5 -22.11 -12.47 -2.40
C LEU A 5 -21.05 -13.18 -3.25
N ARG A 6 -21.48 -13.93 -4.27
CA ARG A 6 -20.62 -14.55 -5.27
C ARG A 6 -20.19 -13.51 -6.31
N TRP A 7 -18.92 -13.13 -6.31
CA TRP A 7 -18.31 -12.36 -7.39
C TRP A 7 -17.85 -13.32 -8.49
N SER A 8 -18.68 -13.49 -9.52
CA SER A 8 -18.28 -14.16 -10.77
C SER A 8 -17.77 -13.11 -11.75
N ILE A 9 -16.45 -12.95 -11.87
CA ILE A 9 -15.84 -12.17 -12.96
C ILE A 9 -15.68 -13.11 -14.16
N ALA A 10 -16.63 -13.09 -15.07
CA ALA A 10 -16.51 -13.72 -16.38
C ALA A 10 -15.92 -12.71 -17.36
N LEU A 11 -14.66 -12.89 -17.72
CA LEU A 11 -13.96 -12.09 -18.72
C LEU A 11 -14.15 -12.76 -20.09
N ALA A 12 -15.15 -12.29 -20.85
CA ALA A 12 -15.36 -12.70 -22.24
C ALA A 12 -14.87 -11.59 -23.18
N LEU A 13 -13.59 -11.64 -23.55
CA LEU A 13 -13.02 -10.81 -24.62
C LEU A 13 -13.38 -11.43 -25.96
N THR A 14 -14.46 -10.93 -26.56
CA THR A 14 -14.80 -11.23 -27.97
C THR A 14 -14.48 -9.98 -28.79
N ALA A 15 -13.29 -9.93 -29.38
CA ALA A 15 -12.92 -8.89 -30.33
C ALA A 15 -13.51 -9.25 -31.71
N VAL A 16 -14.66 -8.66 -32.04
CA VAL A 16 -15.16 -8.65 -33.42
C VAL A 16 -14.47 -7.49 -34.15
N VAL A 17 -13.51 -7.82 -35.01
CA VAL A 17 -12.91 -6.87 -35.95
C VAL A 17 -13.90 -6.70 -37.10
N LEU A 18 -14.74 -5.66 -37.02
CA LEU A 18 -15.46 -5.16 -38.20
C LEU A 18 -14.52 -4.21 -38.95
N ALA A 19 -14.03 -4.66 -40.10
CA ALA A 19 -13.29 -3.82 -41.02
C ALA A 19 -14.23 -2.74 -41.60
N PRO A 20 -13.88 -1.44 -41.55
CA PRO A 20 -14.64 -0.41 -42.23
C PRO A 20 -14.47 -0.57 -43.74
N THR A 21 -15.60 -0.66 -44.44
CA THR A 21 -15.65 -0.57 -45.90
C THR A 21 -15.43 0.88 -46.30
N ALA A 22 -14.34 1.14 -47.02
CA ALA A 22 -14.04 2.44 -47.59
C ALA A 22 -15.03 2.75 -48.72
N ARG A 23 -15.96 3.67 -48.48
CA ARG A 23 -16.68 4.40 -49.53
C ARG A 23 -15.94 5.73 -49.77
N GLY A 24 -15.42 5.89 -50.98
CA GLY A 24 -14.95 7.16 -51.47
C GLY A 24 -16.13 7.97 -51.98
N GLU A 25 -16.56 8.95 -51.20
CA GLU A 25 -17.40 10.07 -51.66
C GLU A 25 -16.49 11.31 -51.70
N ASP A 26 -16.32 11.79 -52.93
CA ASP A 26 -15.63 13.00 -53.33
C ASP A 26 -16.57 14.18 -53.07
N ASP A 27 -16.62 14.62 -51.80
CA ASP A 27 -17.48 15.70 -51.35
C ASP A 27 -16.64 16.93 -51.04
N GLY A 28 -16.64 17.85 -52.00
CA GLY A 28 -16.43 19.29 -51.90
C GLY A 28 -15.59 19.83 -50.74
N TRP A 29 -14.51 20.54 -51.10
CA TRP A 29 -13.80 21.46 -50.21
C TRP A 29 -14.77 22.45 -49.56
N VAL A 30 -15.24 22.13 -48.36
CA VAL A 30 -15.87 23.09 -47.46
C VAL A 30 -14.72 23.85 -46.81
N ASP A 31 -14.65 25.15 -47.03
CA ASP A 31 -13.75 26.03 -46.27
C ASP A 31 -14.02 25.78 -44.79
N ILE A 32 -13.06 25.12 -44.12
CA ILE A 32 -13.08 24.92 -42.68
C ILE A 32 -12.90 26.33 -42.10
N VAL A 33 -14.04 26.97 -41.82
CA VAL A 33 -14.06 28.16 -40.99
C VAL A 33 -13.49 27.72 -39.65
N GLU A 34 -12.23 28.06 -39.39
CA GLU A 34 -11.60 27.85 -38.08
C GLU A 34 -12.45 28.59 -37.05
N GLU A 35 -13.38 27.87 -36.42
CA GLU A 35 -14.09 28.40 -35.27
C GLU A 35 -13.04 28.84 -34.25
N PRO A 36 -13.14 30.06 -33.71
CA PRO A 36 -12.18 30.55 -32.76
C PRO A 36 -12.12 29.55 -31.61
N LYS A 37 -10.98 28.87 -31.45
CA LYS A 37 -10.74 27.96 -30.33
C LYS A 37 -10.99 28.76 -29.07
N GLN A 38 -12.13 28.52 -28.42
CA GLN A 38 -12.39 29.04 -27.10
C GLN A 38 -11.29 28.47 -26.21
N GLN A 39 -10.26 29.29 -25.96
CA GLN A 39 -9.34 29.08 -24.87
C GLN A 39 -10.20 29.18 -23.62
N ASN A 40 -10.69 28.02 -23.16
CA ASN A 40 -11.23 27.91 -21.82
C ASN A 40 -10.09 28.31 -20.91
N ASP A 41 -10.17 29.51 -20.34
CA ASP A 41 -9.29 29.97 -19.28
C ASP A 41 -9.38 28.95 -18.15
N TRP A 42 -8.41 28.04 -18.14
CA TRP A 42 -8.28 26.97 -17.17
C TRP A 42 -7.77 27.58 -15.86
N ILE A 43 -8.61 28.41 -15.24
CA ILE A 43 -8.34 29.01 -13.93
C ILE A 43 -8.94 28.05 -12.91
N VAL A 44 -8.12 27.10 -12.47
CA VAL A 44 -8.49 26.20 -11.39
C VAL A 44 -8.55 26.99 -10.09
N GLN A 45 -9.70 26.90 -9.43
CA GLN A 45 -9.96 27.59 -8.18
C GLN A 45 -9.08 27.02 -7.04
N PRO A 46 -8.61 27.83 -6.08
CA PRO A 46 -7.79 27.35 -4.97
C PRO A 46 -8.39 26.18 -4.18
N GLU A 47 -9.71 26.05 -4.15
CA GLU A 47 -10.42 24.96 -3.47
C GLU A 47 -10.29 23.62 -4.21
N GLN A 48 -10.06 23.64 -5.53
CA GLN A 48 -9.79 22.43 -6.31
C GLN A 48 -8.39 21.87 -6.00
N PHE A 49 -7.45 22.74 -5.61
CA PHE A 49 -6.11 22.32 -5.19
C PHE A 49 -6.16 21.40 -3.96
N ASP A 50 -6.98 21.74 -2.97
CA ASP A 50 -7.16 20.95 -1.74
C ASP A 50 -7.67 19.54 -2.07
N ASN A 51 -8.60 19.43 -3.02
CA ASN A 51 -9.13 18.14 -3.49
C ASN A 51 -8.05 17.30 -4.19
N TRP A 52 -7.15 17.94 -4.95
CA TRP A 52 -6.04 17.23 -5.56
C TRP A 52 -5.11 16.65 -4.50
N VAL A 53 -4.76 17.39 -3.45
CA VAL A 53 -3.83 16.89 -2.43
C VAL A 53 -4.48 15.88 -1.51
N PHE A 54 -5.69 16.16 -1.01
CA PHE A 54 -6.29 15.40 0.10
C PHE A 54 -7.25 14.29 -0.32
N GLN A 55 -7.62 14.20 -1.60
CA GLN A 55 -8.45 13.14 -2.18
C GLN A 55 -9.67 12.82 -1.29
N THR A 56 -9.57 11.78 -0.45
CA THR A 56 -10.61 11.31 0.47
C THR A 56 -11.04 12.35 1.52
N ALA A 57 -10.14 13.17 2.05
CA ALA A 57 -10.48 14.11 3.12
C ALA A 57 -11.09 15.42 2.64
N GLN A 58 -10.96 15.73 1.33
CA GLN A 58 -11.56 16.87 0.62
C GLN A 58 -11.22 18.29 1.13
N SER A 59 -10.68 18.44 2.34
CA SER A 59 -10.33 19.74 2.94
C SER A 59 -9.11 19.64 3.86
N VAL A 60 -8.48 20.80 4.12
CA VAL A 60 -7.37 20.93 5.08
C VAL A 60 -7.78 20.50 6.48
N GLU A 61 -8.95 20.93 6.94
CA GLU A 61 -9.48 20.60 8.28
C GLU A 61 -9.77 19.11 8.39
N GLY A 62 -10.45 18.52 7.40
CA GLY A 62 -10.70 17.08 7.36
C GLY A 62 -9.40 16.26 7.36
N GLN A 63 -8.37 16.71 6.65
CA GLN A 63 -7.07 16.04 6.67
C GLN A 63 -6.35 16.21 8.02
N ARG A 64 -6.47 17.37 8.68
CA ARG A 64 -5.94 17.59 10.04
C ARG A 64 -6.59 16.62 11.03
N ASP A 65 -7.91 16.45 10.95
CA ASP A 65 -8.65 15.52 11.80
C ASP A 65 -8.23 14.07 11.55
N VAL A 66 -8.08 13.67 10.28
CA VAL A 66 -7.58 12.34 9.92
C VAL A 66 -6.20 12.09 10.54
N PHE A 67 -5.28 13.06 10.46
CA PHE A 67 -3.97 12.91 11.10
C PHE A 67 -4.03 12.97 12.63
N GLY A 68 -4.89 13.80 13.22
CA GLY A 68 -5.12 13.84 14.67
C GLY A 68 -5.58 12.48 15.20
N ASN A 69 -6.61 11.91 14.58
CA ASN A 69 -7.14 10.59 14.93
C ASN A 69 -6.08 9.47 14.76
N LYS A 70 -5.27 9.53 13.69
CA LYS A 70 -4.17 8.59 13.50
C LYS A 70 -3.09 8.72 14.58
N LEU A 71 -2.81 9.94 15.05
CA LEU A 71 -1.86 10.17 16.14
C LEU A 71 -2.41 9.60 17.45
N ASP A 72 -3.67 9.87 17.77
CA ASP A 72 -4.30 9.37 18.99
C ASP A 72 -4.29 7.84 19.02
N LEU A 73 -4.66 7.19 17.91
CA LEU A 73 -4.60 5.73 17.80
C LEU A 73 -3.18 5.19 17.96
N ALA A 74 -2.17 5.86 17.39
CA ALA A 74 -0.77 5.45 17.53
C ALA A 74 -0.30 5.55 19.00
N LEU A 75 -0.66 6.63 19.69
CA LEU A 75 -0.33 6.82 21.12
C LEU A 75 -1.07 5.82 22.00
N GLU A 76 -2.35 5.55 21.72
CA GLU A 76 -3.14 4.56 22.45
C GLU A 76 -2.52 3.16 22.31
N GLN A 77 -2.17 2.76 21.09
CA GLN A 77 -1.51 1.48 20.84
C GLN A 77 -0.17 1.37 21.57
N LEU A 78 0.60 2.46 21.62
CA LEU A 78 1.84 2.49 22.38
C LEU A 78 1.56 2.37 23.89
N GLY A 79 0.57 3.13 24.39
CA GLY A 79 0.08 3.10 25.77
C GLY A 79 -0.31 1.72 26.25
N GLN A 80 -1.07 0.97 25.43
CA GLN A 80 -1.48 -0.41 25.73
C GLN A 80 -0.29 -1.37 25.90
N SER A 81 0.85 -1.08 25.25
CA SER A 81 2.04 -1.96 25.29
C SER A 81 3.08 -1.57 26.33
N CYS A 82 3.15 -0.28 26.69
CA CYS A 82 4.26 0.29 27.46
C CYS A 82 3.85 0.93 28.78
N THR A 83 2.55 1.14 29.05
CA THR A 83 2.06 1.93 30.20
C THR A 83 2.79 3.28 30.28
N LEU A 84 2.47 4.17 29.34
CA LEU A 84 3.14 5.47 29.24
C LEU A 84 2.84 6.34 30.48
N THR A 85 3.86 7.03 30.97
CA THR A 85 3.65 8.13 31.92
C THR A 85 3.07 9.36 31.22
N GLU A 86 2.39 10.25 31.95
CA GLU A 86 1.85 11.50 31.40
C GLU A 86 2.92 12.33 30.67
N ALA A 87 4.14 12.38 31.21
CA ALA A 87 5.26 13.11 30.60
C ALA A 87 5.72 12.47 29.27
N GLN A 88 5.75 11.14 29.20
CA GLN A 88 6.09 10.42 27.96
C GLN A 88 4.99 10.62 26.90
N GLU A 89 3.72 10.49 27.28
CA GLU A 89 2.59 10.71 26.37
C GLU A 89 2.60 12.13 25.81
N LEU A 90 2.76 13.14 26.66
CA LEU A 90 2.83 14.54 26.23
C LEU A 90 3.96 14.77 25.22
N LYS A 91 5.15 14.22 25.49
CA LYS A 91 6.31 14.37 24.59
C LYS A 91 6.08 13.72 23.22
N LEU A 92 5.47 12.53 23.20
CA LEU A 92 5.12 11.82 21.97
C LEU A 92 4.01 12.54 21.19
N ARG A 93 3.00 13.07 21.91
CA ARG A 93 1.92 13.88 21.33
C ARG A 93 2.46 15.15 20.68
N LEU A 94 3.36 15.87 21.34
CA LEU A 94 4.03 17.05 20.78
C LEU A 94 4.86 16.70 19.53
N ALA A 95 5.56 15.55 19.55
CA ALA A 95 6.29 15.07 18.37
C ALA A 95 5.36 14.83 17.18
N GLY A 96 4.22 14.16 17.41
CA GLY A 96 3.22 13.91 16.37
C GLY A 96 2.58 15.20 15.84
N GLN A 97 2.20 16.12 16.73
CA GLN A 97 1.67 17.43 16.34
C GLN A 97 2.67 18.24 15.51
N MET A 98 3.96 18.22 15.88
CA MET A 98 5.01 18.87 15.10
C MET A 98 5.16 18.25 13.71
N GLU A 99 5.01 16.93 13.58
CA GLU A 99 5.07 16.24 12.28
C GLU A 99 3.86 16.59 11.39
N ILE A 100 2.67 16.65 11.96
CA ILE A 100 1.46 17.16 11.29
C ILE A 100 1.69 18.59 10.79
N GLU A 101 2.21 19.46 11.66
CA GLU A 101 2.43 20.86 11.29
C GLU A 101 3.50 21.01 10.19
N ARG A 102 4.59 20.24 10.25
CA ARG A 102 5.59 20.19 9.16
C ARG A 102 5.00 19.71 7.83
N TYR A 103 4.04 18.79 7.87
CA TYR A 103 3.32 18.39 6.66
C TYR A 103 2.51 19.58 6.10
N PHE A 104 1.72 20.27 6.94
CA PHE A 104 0.91 21.39 6.48
C PHE A 104 1.72 22.62 6.06
N GLN A 105 2.90 22.83 6.64
CA GLN A 105 3.84 23.84 6.17
C GLN A 105 4.31 23.56 4.74
N ARG A 106 4.68 22.31 4.43
CA ARG A 106 5.05 21.92 3.05
C ARG A 106 3.87 22.06 2.09
N TYR A 107 2.68 21.63 2.52
CA TYR A 107 1.46 21.82 1.74
C TYR A 107 1.20 23.31 1.43
N ASN A 108 1.27 24.19 2.42
CA ASN A 108 1.07 25.62 2.23
C ASN A 108 2.10 26.22 1.27
N GLN A 109 3.37 25.79 1.35
CA GLN A 109 4.40 26.21 0.39
C GLN A 109 4.03 25.86 -1.06
N VAL A 110 3.52 24.64 -1.31
CA VAL A 110 3.09 24.23 -2.66
C VAL A 110 1.83 24.99 -3.08
N LYS A 111 0.86 25.19 -2.17
CA LYS A 111 -0.36 25.95 -2.45
C LYS A 111 -0.07 27.42 -2.77
N ASP A 112 0.81 28.05 -2.00
CA ASP A 112 1.24 29.43 -2.23
C ASP A 112 1.99 29.57 -3.56
N HIS A 113 2.84 28.59 -3.89
CA HIS A 113 3.51 28.54 -5.19
C HIS A 113 2.48 28.47 -6.33
N TYR A 114 1.48 27.59 -6.22
CA TYR A 114 0.40 27.45 -7.19
C TYR A 114 -0.41 28.75 -7.36
N ILE A 115 -0.85 29.38 -6.26
CA ILE A 115 -1.63 30.63 -6.29
C ILE A 115 -0.83 31.78 -6.91
N LYS A 116 0.47 31.85 -6.62
CA LYS A 116 1.36 32.92 -7.12
C LYS A 116 1.68 32.77 -8.60
N THR A 117 1.93 31.54 -9.05
CA THR A 117 2.33 31.27 -10.45
C THR A 117 1.12 31.22 -11.37
N LYS A 118 -0.05 30.78 -10.88
CA LYS A 118 -1.25 30.53 -11.70
C LYS A 118 -0.88 29.78 -12.98
N PRO A 119 -0.23 28.61 -12.83
CA PRO A 119 0.46 27.97 -13.93
C PRO A 119 -0.52 27.64 -15.05
N GLY A 120 -0.10 27.90 -16.28
CA GLY A 120 -0.83 27.44 -17.46
C GLY A 120 -0.85 25.91 -17.54
N GLN A 121 -1.56 25.36 -18.53
CA GLN A 121 -1.65 23.92 -18.73
C GLN A 121 -0.27 23.23 -18.85
N ASP A 122 0.70 23.88 -19.50
CA ASP A 122 2.04 23.33 -19.70
C ASP A 122 2.90 23.35 -18.42
N GLU A 123 2.70 24.35 -17.56
CA GLU A 123 3.43 24.54 -16.30
C GLU A 123 2.83 23.71 -15.15
N PHE A 124 1.60 23.22 -15.32
CA PHE A 124 0.92 22.42 -14.31
C PHE A 124 1.68 21.14 -13.93
N ASN A 125 2.45 20.59 -14.88
CA ASN A 125 3.30 19.42 -14.63
C ASN A 125 4.31 19.65 -13.49
N GLU A 126 4.83 20.87 -13.34
CA GLU A 126 5.77 21.20 -12.26
C GLU A 126 5.07 21.20 -10.90
N VAL A 127 3.86 21.79 -10.83
CA VAL A 127 3.05 21.75 -9.60
C VAL A 127 2.64 20.33 -9.26
N TRP A 128 2.31 19.51 -10.25
CA TRP A 128 1.95 18.11 -10.03
C TRP A 128 3.09 17.31 -9.40
N GLN A 129 4.34 17.54 -9.83
CA GLN A 129 5.52 16.92 -9.21
C GLN A 129 5.70 17.31 -7.74
N MET A 130 5.27 18.51 -7.34
CA MET A 130 5.28 18.96 -5.94
C MET A 130 4.12 18.37 -5.11
N ILE A 131 2.97 18.13 -5.73
CA ILE A 131 1.80 17.52 -5.07
C ILE A 131 2.04 16.03 -4.77
N GLN A 132 2.68 15.31 -5.69
CA GLN A 132 2.86 13.85 -5.60
C GLN A 132 3.44 13.38 -4.24
N PRO A 133 4.54 13.95 -3.71
CA PRO A 133 5.07 13.56 -2.40
C PRO A 133 4.10 13.82 -1.23
N LEU A 134 3.26 14.86 -1.32
CA LEU A 134 2.26 15.16 -0.28
C LEU A 134 1.16 14.10 -0.28
N GLN A 135 0.65 13.73 -1.46
CA GLN A 135 -0.32 12.64 -1.60
C GLN A 135 0.25 11.32 -1.06
N GLN A 136 1.47 10.97 -1.45
CA GLN A 136 2.13 9.75 -0.98
C GLN A 136 2.28 9.75 0.54
N ALA A 137 2.69 10.86 1.15
CA ALA A 137 2.78 10.98 2.61
C ALA A 137 1.41 10.91 3.31
N ALA A 138 0.36 11.48 2.71
CA ALA A 138 -1.00 11.41 3.26
C ALA A 138 -1.58 9.99 3.20
N GLN A 139 -1.37 9.29 2.08
CA GLN A 139 -1.83 7.93 1.86
C GLN A 139 -1.07 6.92 2.74
N ALA A 140 0.27 7.00 2.76
CA ALA A 140 1.10 6.16 3.63
C ALA A 140 0.85 6.45 5.13
N GLY A 141 0.44 7.68 5.45
CA GLY A 141 0.29 8.17 6.81
C GLY A 141 1.60 8.73 7.37
N LEU A 142 1.49 9.65 8.33
CA LEU A 142 2.65 10.35 8.89
C LEU A 142 3.42 9.55 9.94
N PHE A 143 2.79 8.55 10.57
CA PHE A 143 3.30 7.89 11.78
C PHE A 143 3.85 6.49 11.50
N GLY A 144 4.70 6.36 10.48
CA GLY A 144 5.42 5.12 10.16
C GLY A 144 6.64 4.84 11.05
N ALA A 145 7.39 3.79 10.72
CA ALA A 145 8.60 3.38 11.44
C ALA A 145 9.67 4.49 11.50
N ASP A 146 9.78 5.29 10.44
CA ASP A 146 10.74 6.40 10.32
C ASP A 146 10.18 7.76 10.78
N SER A 147 8.95 7.79 11.31
CA SER A 147 8.30 9.02 11.75
C SER A 147 9.06 9.70 12.89
N LEU A 148 8.81 10.98 13.08
CA LEU A 148 9.33 11.71 14.22
C LEU A 148 8.84 11.11 15.54
N VAL A 149 7.57 10.67 15.61
CA VAL A 149 7.02 9.98 16.79
C VAL A 149 7.82 8.74 17.11
N SER A 150 8.08 7.88 16.12
CA SER A 150 8.87 6.65 16.30
C SER A 150 10.29 6.93 16.78
N ARG A 151 10.96 7.96 16.23
CA ARG A 151 12.30 8.37 16.69
C ARG A 151 12.30 8.93 18.11
N VAL A 152 11.31 9.75 18.46
CA VAL A 152 11.18 10.31 19.81
C VAL A 152 10.85 9.20 20.81
N ALA A 153 10.04 8.20 20.43
CA ALA A 153 9.72 7.04 21.27
C ALA A 153 10.99 6.28 21.68
N ARG A 154 11.91 6.02 20.75
CA ARG A 154 13.19 5.33 21.05
C ARG A 154 14.02 6.03 22.13
N GLY A 155 13.93 7.36 22.22
CA GLY A 155 14.63 8.17 23.24
C GLY A 155 13.77 8.62 24.42
N THR A 156 12.52 8.16 24.51
CA THR A 156 11.55 8.57 25.54
C THR A 156 11.06 7.39 26.36
N LEU A 157 10.92 6.22 25.73
CA LEU A 157 10.63 4.97 26.40
C LEU A 157 11.87 4.47 27.13
N ASP A 158 11.68 3.87 28.30
CA ASP A 158 12.75 3.13 28.94
C ASP A 158 13.03 1.80 28.19
N PRO A 159 14.15 1.11 28.49
CA PRO A 159 14.50 -0.12 27.80
C PRO A 159 13.46 -1.25 27.93
N GLU A 160 12.73 -1.33 29.04
CA GLU A 160 11.71 -2.36 29.27
C GLU A 160 10.46 -2.10 28.43
N GLN A 161 9.99 -0.85 28.41
CA GLN A 161 8.91 -0.38 27.55
C GLN A 161 9.22 -0.63 26.08
N LEU A 162 10.43 -0.24 25.63
CA LEU A 162 10.84 -0.46 24.25
C LEU A 162 10.87 -1.95 23.88
N ALA A 163 11.38 -2.80 24.77
CA ALA A 163 11.36 -4.25 24.57
C ALA A 163 9.93 -4.82 24.53
N ALA A 164 9.03 -4.33 25.39
CA ALA A 164 7.62 -4.71 25.38
C ALA A 164 6.93 -4.32 24.07
N HIS A 165 7.18 -3.09 23.59
CA HIS A 165 6.68 -2.62 22.30
C HIS A 165 7.15 -3.50 21.14
N ARG A 166 8.46 -3.78 21.08
CA ARG A 166 9.06 -4.64 20.04
C ARG A 166 8.45 -6.03 20.02
N ARG A 167 8.28 -6.65 21.20
CA ARG A 167 7.61 -7.96 21.31
C ARG A 167 6.20 -7.91 20.72
N LEU A 168 5.42 -6.88 21.03
CA LEU A 168 4.07 -6.74 20.50
C LEU A 168 4.06 -6.52 18.97
N GLN A 169 4.96 -5.69 18.45
CA GLN A 169 5.10 -5.48 17.00
C GLN A 169 5.48 -6.77 16.27
N ASN A 170 6.44 -7.52 16.82
CA ASN A 170 6.84 -8.82 16.28
C ASN A 170 5.68 -9.83 16.31
N GLN A 171 4.89 -9.87 17.38
CA GLN A 171 3.69 -10.71 17.46
C GLN A 171 2.64 -10.34 16.41
N ARG A 172 2.36 -9.04 16.23
CA ARG A 172 1.43 -8.55 15.21
C ARG A 172 1.92 -8.88 13.79
N ARG A 173 3.22 -8.70 13.54
CA ARG A 173 3.87 -9.04 12.26
C ARG A 173 3.75 -10.55 11.99
N ALA A 174 4.08 -11.40 12.96
CA ALA A 174 3.95 -12.85 12.84
C ALA A 174 2.50 -13.27 12.57
N TYR A 175 1.54 -12.72 13.32
CA TYR A 175 0.12 -13.01 13.14
C TYR A 175 -0.37 -12.63 11.73
N ARG A 176 -0.08 -11.41 11.28
CA ARG A 176 -0.45 -10.95 9.93
C ARG A 176 0.20 -11.78 8.85
N TYR A 177 1.48 -12.12 9.00
CA TYR A 177 2.20 -12.96 8.05
C TYR A 177 1.57 -14.35 7.93
N ARG A 178 1.26 -14.98 9.05
CA ARG A 178 0.54 -16.27 9.07
C ARG A 178 -0.81 -16.18 8.36
N ALA A 179 -1.58 -15.12 8.59
CA ALA A 179 -2.86 -14.92 7.90
C ALA A 179 -2.71 -14.79 6.38
N LEU A 180 -1.66 -14.11 5.90
CA LEU A 180 -1.34 -14.01 4.48
C LEU A 180 -0.94 -15.37 3.87
N ILE A 181 -0.15 -16.17 4.59
CA ILE A 181 0.18 -17.55 4.18
C ILE A 181 -1.10 -18.38 4.06
N GLN A 182 -2.00 -18.29 5.05
CA GLN A 182 -3.28 -19.01 5.02
C GLN A 182 -4.13 -18.61 3.81
N ALA A 183 -4.23 -17.31 3.52
CA ALA A 183 -4.96 -16.81 2.35
C ALA A 183 -4.35 -17.34 1.04
N TYR A 184 -3.02 -17.35 0.93
CA TYR A 184 -2.34 -17.87 -0.25
C TYR A 184 -2.54 -19.38 -0.43
N VAL A 185 -2.45 -20.17 0.65
CA VAL A 185 -2.72 -21.62 0.61
C VAL A 185 -4.16 -21.89 0.20
N MET A 186 -5.12 -21.09 0.68
CA MET A 186 -6.52 -21.19 0.27
C MET A 186 -6.70 -20.94 -1.24
N MET A 187 -5.94 -20.01 -1.84
CA MET A 187 -5.96 -19.81 -3.30
C MET A 187 -5.39 -21.02 -4.06
N LEU A 188 -4.34 -21.67 -3.53
CA LEU A 188 -3.80 -22.89 -4.15
C LEU A 188 -4.81 -24.03 -4.13
N GLU A 189 -5.60 -24.13 -3.06
CA GLU A 189 -6.63 -25.17 -2.89
C GLU A 189 -7.75 -25.09 -3.93
N GLU A 190 -8.00 -23.92 -4.52
CA GLU A 190 -8.99 -23.76 -5.60
C GLU A 190 -8.61 -24.57 -6.86
N HIS A 191 -7.32 -24.89 -7.02
CA HIS A 191 -6.80 -25.64 -8.16
C HIS A 191 -6.23 -27.01 -7.77
N LEU A 192 -5.81 -27.18 -6.52
CA LEU A 192 -5.16 -28.37 -6.01
C LEU A 192 -5.79 -28.75 -4.66
N PRO A 193 -6.79 -29.64 -4.62
CA PRO A 193 -7.51 -29.94 -3.39
C PRO A 193 -6.55 -30.53 -2.34
N LEU A 194 -6.45 -29.87 -1.19
CA LEU A 194 -5.65 -30.32 -0.05
C LEU A 194 -6.57 -30.81 1.07
N THR A 195 -6.15 -31.87 1.75
CA THR A 195 -6.74 -32.27 3.02
C THR A 195 -6.39 -31.25 4.12
N THR A 196 -7.16 -31.21 5.22
CA THR A 196 -6.85 -30.34 6.37
C THR A 196 -5.43 -30.52 6.88
N ARG A 197 -4.96 -31.77 7.01
CA ARG A 197 -3.59 -32.07 7.45
C ARG A 197 -2.54 -31.52 6.49
N GLN A 198 -2.74 -31.69 5.18
CA GLN A 198 -1.84 -31.16 4.15
C GLN A 198 -1.81 -29.63 4.16
N ARG A 199 -2.97 -28.98 4.29
CA ARG A 199 -3.09 -27.52 4.42
C ARG A 199 -2.31 -26.99 5.61
N GLU A 200 -2.56 -27.55 6.80
CA GLU A 200 -1.88 -27.15 8.04
C GLU A 200 -0.37 -27.38 7.96
N GLY A 201 0.03 -28.53 7.40
CA GLY A 201 1.43 -28.84 7.15
C GLY A 201 2.09 -27.84 6.21
N LEU A 202 1.41 -27.45 5.13
CA LEU A 202 1.96 -26.53 4.14
C LEU A 202 2.10 -25.11 4.72
N ILE A 203 1.09 -24.66 5.48
CA ILE A 203 1.16 -23.39 6.21
C ILE A 203 2.37 -23.39 7.15
N GLY A 204 2.52 -24.44 7.98
CA GLY A 204 3.63 -24.55 8.92
C GLY A 204 4.99 -24.63 8.23
N LEU A 205 5.08 -25.33 7.08
CA LEU A 205 6.30 -25.42 6.29
C LEU A 205 6.71 -24.06 5.72
N ILE A 206 5.77 -23.32 5.12
CA ILE A 206 6.05 -21.98 4.58
C ILE A 206 6.44 -21.04 5.73
N GLU A 207 5.65 -21.00 6.81
CA GLU A 207 5.90 -20.14 7.96
C GLU A 207 7.26 -20.42 8.63
N GLY A 208 7.65 -21.69 8.78
CA GLY A 208 8.92 -22.08 9.37
C GLY A 208 10.15 -21.89 8.47
N SER A 209 9.94 -21.79 7.15
CA SER A 209 11.04 -21.67 6.17
C SER A 209 11.25 -20.25 5.66
N THR A 210 10.39 -19.30 6.05
CA THR A 210 10.36 -17.95 5.47
C THR A 210 10.24 -16.89 6.57
N LEU A 211 10.43 -15.63 6.19
CA LEU A 211 10.36 -14.49 7.11
C LEU A 211 9.27 -13.52 6.67
N PRO A 212 8.61 -12.84 7.63
CA PRO A 212 7.66 -11.77 7.30
C PRO A 212 8.35 -10.59 6.59
N PRO A 213 7.62 -9.78 5.81
CA PRO A 213 8.22 -8.61 5.17
C PRO A 213 8.55 -7.51 6.19
N ASN A 214 9.56 -6.68 5.87
CA ASN A 214 9.93 -5.50 6.65
C ASN A 214 8.77 -4.52 6.79
N ARG A 215 7.94 -4.41 5.76
CA ARG A 215 6.71 -3.63 5.72
C ARG A 215 5.59 -4.38 5.01
N PHE A 216 4.36 -4.18 5.46
CA PHE A 216 3.18 -4.74 4.79
C PHE A 216 2.47 -3.69 3.94
N GLY A 217 1.81 -4.09 2.86
CA GLY A 217 1.09 -3.20 1.95
C GLY A 217 0.47 -3.90 0.75
N GLU A 218 0.32 -3.18 -0.35
CA GLU A 218 -0.33 -3.67 -1.58
C GLU A 218 0.41 -4.84 -2.24
N THR A 219 1.71 -4.96 -1.98
CA THR A 219 2.57 -6.03 -2.53
C THR A 219 2.61 -7.29 -1.66
N ASP A 220 1.79 -7.38 -0.59
CA ASP A 220 1.80 -8.51 0.35
C ASP A 220 1.61 -9.86 -0.37
N GLN A 221 0.73 -9.92 -1.37
CA GLN A 221 0.50 -11.14 -2.14
C GLN A 221 1.74 -11.59 -2.92
N TYR A 222 2.39 -10.67 -3.66
CA TYR A 222 3.61 -10.97 -4.41
C TYR A 222 4.74 -11.40 -3.50
N TYR A 223 4.85 -10.78 -2.32
CA TYR A 223 5.84 -11.15 -1.32
C TYR A 223 5.67 -12.60 -0.85
N ILE A 224 4.43 -13.02 -0.53
CA ILE A 224 4.16 -14.39 -0.10
C ILE A 224 4.44 -15.40 -1.21
N MET A 225 4.05 -15.09 -2.46
CA MET A 225 4.35 -15.95 -3.60
C MET A 225 5.86 -16.14 -3.75
N HIS A 226 6.63 -15.05 -3.68
CA HIS A 226 8.09 -15.11 -3.71
C HIS A 226 8.65 -15.93 -2.55
N GLN A 227 8.28 -15.64 -1.30
CA GLN A 227 8.75 -16.39 -0.13
C GLN A 227 8.42 -17.88 -0.23
N ALA A 228 7.19 -18.24 -0.61
CA ALA A 228 6.79 -19.63 -0.77
C ALA A 228 7.59 -20.36 -1.88
N SER A 229 8.07 -19.63 -2.90
CA SER A 229 8.93 -20.19 -3.95
C SER A 229 10.33 -20.60 -3.49
N THR A 230 10.76 -20.07 -2.33
CA THR A 230 12.06 -20.38 -1.71
C THR A 230 12.04 -21.65 -0.87
N VAL A 231 10.85 -22.17 -0.52
CA VAL A 231 10.69 -23.44 0.20
C VAL A 231 11.25 -24.58 -0.64
N ARG A 232 12.01 -25.49 -0.01
CA ARG A 232 12.71 -26.53 -0.77
C ARG A 232 11.68 -27.50 -1.35
N ARG A 233 11.81 -27.76 -2.64
CA ARG A 233 10.90 -28.61 -3.40
C ARG A 233 10.66 -29.98 -2.75
N HIS A 234 11.72 -30.63 -2.27
CA HIS A 234 11.61 -31.97 -1.70
C HIS A 234 10.75 -31.99 -0.41
N GLU A 235 10.81 -30.94 0.42
CA GLU A 235 10.01 -30.83 1.64
C GLU A 235 8.51 -30.76 1.31
N ILE A 236 8.15 -30.06 0.23
CA ILE A 236 6.76 -29.93 -0.23
C ILE A 236 6.24 -31.28 -0.73
N VAL A 237 7.04 -31.98 -1.54
CA VAL A 237 6.66 -33.28 -2.12
C VAL A 237 6.56 -34.35 -1.05
N GLU A 238 7.49 -34.37 -0.09
CA GLU A 238 7.46 -35.28 1.06
C GLU A 238 6.23 -35.03 1.94
N LEU A 239 5.87 -33.77 2.17
CA LEU A 239 4.73 -33.40 3.00
C LEU A 239 3.37 -33.76 2.36
N LEU A 240 3.23 -33.54 1.06
CA LEU A 240 1.93 -33.63 0.38
C LEU A 240 1.70 -34.95 -0.36
N GLU A 241 2.78 -35.66 -0.68
CA GLU A 241 2.82 -36.93 -1.41
C GLU A 241 2.20 -36.89 -2.82
N GLY A 242 2.73 -37.74 -3.72
CA GLY A 242 2.14 -37.99 -5.04
C GLY A 242 2.00 -36.76 -5.95
N PRO A 243 1.02 -36.79 -6.88
CA PRO A 243 0.82 -35.71 -7.86
C PRO A 243 0.44 -34.35 -7.26
N VAL A 244 -0.17 -34.34 -6.07
CA VAL A 244 -0.56 -33.11 -5.38
C VAL A 244 0.68 -32.34 -4.92
N GLY A 245 1.65 -33.04 -4.32
CA GLY A 245 2.92 -32.43 -3.92
C GLY A 245 3.69 -31.85 -5.09
N GLU A 246 3.72 -32.56 -6.21
CA GLU A 246 4.32 -32.07 -7.47
C GLU A 246 3.60 -30.82 -8.01
N GLY A 247 2.27 -30.82 -8.01
CA GLY A 247 1.45 -29.68 -8.44
C GLY A 247 1.69 -28.44 -7.59
N VAL A 248 1.68 -28.58 -6.26
CA VAL A 248 1.92 -27.47 -5.34
C VAL A 248 3.35 -26.96 -5.48
N ALA A 249 4.34 -27.86 -5.52
CA ALA A 249 5.73 -27.47 -5.71
C ALA A 249 5.92 -26.62 -6.97
N ASN A 250 5.33 -27.03 -8.09
CA ASN A 250 5.39 -26.28 -9.33
C ASN A 250 4.66 -24.93 -9.25
N ALA A 251 3.50 -24.89 -8.60
CA ALA A 251 2.76 -23.64 -8.38
C ALA A 251 3.59 -22.63 -7.57
N LEU A 252 4.27 -23.07 -6.50
CA LEU A 252 5.13 -22.19 -5.71
C LEU A 252 6.31 -21.63 -6.51
N GLN A 253 6.87 -22.37 -7.46
CA GLN A 253 8.01 -21.90 -8.27
C GLN A 253 7.68 -20.66 -9.11
N THR A 254 6.40 -20.42 -9.42
CA THR A 254 5.98 -19.23 -10.18
C THR A 254 6.32 -17.91 -9.47
N GLY A 255 6.40 -17.93 -8.13
CA GLY A 255 6.68 -16.76 -7.32
C GLY A 255 8.08 -16.16 -7.49
N ARG A 256 9.03 -16.92 -8.04
CA ARG A 256 10.40 -16.44 -8.27
C ARG A 256 10.48 -15.21 -9.16
N GLY A 257 9.53 -15.06 -10.08
CA GLY A 257 9.47 -13.90 -10.98
C GLY A 257 9.24 -12.56 -10.28
N TYR A 258 8.79 -12.56 -9.02
CA TYR A 258 8.47 -11.34 -8.28
C TYR A 258 9.65 -10.74 -7.51
N GLU A 259 10.81 -11.40 -7.44
CA GLU A 259 11.96 -10.94 -6.65
C GLU A 259 12.39 -9.53 -7.05
N SER A 260 12.70 -9.30 -8.33
CA SER A 260 13.13 -7.99 -8.84
C SER A 260 12.08 -6.90 -8.61
N HIS A 261 10.79 -7.23 -8.71
CA HIS A 261 9.72 -6.28 -8.43
C HIS A 261 9.71 -5.88 -6.95
N LEU A 262 9.78 -6.84 -6.02
CA LEU A 262 9.81 -6.59 -4.58
C LEU A 262 11.04 -5.78 -4.17
N GLU A 263 12.20 -6.08 -4.74
CA GLU A 263 13.44 -5.32 -4.51
C GLU A 263 13.32 -3.87 -4.98
N SER A 264 12.76 -3.63 -6.17
CA SER A 264 12.54 -2.28 -6.69
C SER A 264 11.62 -1.44 -5.79
N GLN A 265 10.72 -2.10 -5.06
CA GLN A 265 9.85 -1.48 -4.07
C GLN A 265 10.53 -1.35 -2.70
N GLY A 266 11.67 -2.00 -2.45
CA GLY A 266 12.32 -2.02 -1.14
C GLY A 266 11.63 -2.93 -0.11
N VAL A 267 10.84 -3.89 -0.58
CA VAL A 267 10.22 -4.92 0.26
C VAL A 267 11.21 -6.07 0.41
N ARG A 268 11.59 -6.36 1.65
CA ARG A 268 12.58 -7.40 1.98
C ARG A 268 12.17 -8.18 3.22
N PRO A 269 12.73 -9.38 3.44
CA PRO A 269 12.57 -10.10 4.71
C PRO A 269 12.95 -9.21 5.90
N TYR A 270 12.07 -9.16 6.90
CA TYR A 270 12.33 -8.47 8.15
C TYR A 270 13.42 -9.18 8.94
N ARG A 271 14.42 -8.41 9.39
CA ARG A 271 15.42 -8.84 10.36
C ARG A 271 15.31 -7.95 11.60
N GLU A 272 15.57 -8.50 12.79
CA GLU A 272 15.49 -7.72 14.03
C GLU A 272 16.44 -6.51 14.03
N ASP A 273 17.53 -6.58 13.27
CA ASP A 273 18.49 -5.48 13.09
C ASP A 273 17.98 -4.34 12.19
N ASP A 274 16.83 -4.50 11.52
CA ASP A 274 16.24 -3.45 10.67
C ASP A 274 15.59 -2.31 11.49
N GLU A 275 15.48 -2.42 12.81
CA GLU A 275 14.89 -1.41 13.72
C GLU A 275 15.88 -0.41 14.30
#